data_AF-A0AAU3Q045-F1
#
_entry.id   AF-A0AAU3Q045-F1
#
_cell.length_a   1.000
_cell.length_b   1.000
_cell.length_c   1.000
_cell.angle_alpha   90.00
_cell.angle_beta   90.00
_cell.angle_gamma   90.00
#
_symmetry.space_group_name_H-M   'P 1'
#
loop_
_entity.id
_entity.type
_entity.pdbx_description
1 polymer ?
#
loop_
_entity_poly.entity_id
_entity_poly.type
_entity_poly.pdbx_seq_one_letter_code
_entity_poly.pdbx_strand_id
1 'polypeptide(L)'
;MSFLLEVATNLLANIVFWLLLGFLFFMGSRTVESKMVRFFGLGRSRQIQVLLSNLAEPYPDGRPRYSLSLHEFQAAQSVHKLFGAAPLRLPELVRGLVDGIWLHRQVQCQVDVSPNTSSSIAAETALAKSCIVVGGASRNSVRKYGLEDATAKATLAGEGFPQQPVPIPGEEVTVTIRHGDGNLQQIKACKNLAVIEKVNRTGGHVNFFCHGVRADTSCLAVEYLVRNWKQIAKDFGDADFVLVLGVPWETEYFVGYLEPTREAAVFTAPSTPGTS
;
A
#
# COMPACT_ATOMS: atom_id res chain seq x y z
N MET A 1 -11.98 -41.46 -45.94
CA MET A 1 -11.56 -41.67 -44.54
C MET A 1 -10.50 -40.67 -44.06
N SER A 2 -9.62 -40.13 -44.92
CA SER A 2 -8.61 -39.13 -44.54
C SER A 2 -9.17 -37.82 -43.99
N PHE A 3 -10.20 -37.25 -44.63
CA PHE A 3 -10.78 -35.95 -44.24
C PHE A 3 -11.35 -35.93 -42.80
N LEU A 4 -12.06 -36.98 -42.37
CA LEU A 4 -12.59 -37.07 -41.00
C LEU A 4 -11.46 -37.17 -39.96
N LEU A 5 -10.37 -37.83 -40.31
CA LEU A 5 -9.17 -37.97 -39.48
C LEU A 5 -8.44 -36.63 -39.36
N GLU A 6 -8.33 -35.86 -40.45
CA GLU A 6 -7.74 -34.51 -40.47
C GLU A 6 -8.59 -33.51 -39.67
N VAL A 7 -9.92 -33.57 -39.77
CA VAL A 7 -10.83 -32.72 -38.98
C VAL A 7 -10.74 -33.08 -37.50
N ALA A 8 -10.75 -34.37 -37.15
CA ALA A 8 -10.66 -34.82 -35.76
C ALA A 8 -9.31 -34.45 -35.12
N THR A 9 -8.21 -34.57 -35.85
CA THR A 9 -6.87 -34.19 -35.36
C THR A 9 -6.74 -32.68 -35.17
N ASN A 10 -7.27 -31.86 -36.07
CA ASN A 10 -7.31 -30.40 -35.88
C ASN A 10 -8.19 -29.98 -34.69
N LEU A 11 -9.36 -30.61 -34.52
CA LEU A 11 -10.21 -30.36 -33.37
C LEU A 11 -9.48 -30.71 -32.06
N LEU A 12 -8.85 -31.88 -32.01
CA LEU A 12 -8.09 -32.32 -30.85
C LEU A 12 -6.91 -31.39 -30.55
N ALA A 13 -6.16 -30.97 -31.58
CA ALA A 13 -5.05 -30.03 -31.43
C ALA A 13 -5.53 -28.69 -30.85
N ASN A 14 -6.66 -28.17 -31.31
CA ASN A 14 -7.27 -26.96 -30.76
C ASN A 14 -7.68 -27.14 -29.30
N ILE A 15 -8.34 -28.25 -28.96
CA ILE A 15 -8.75 -28.55 -27.58
C ILE A 15 -7.51 -28.61 -26.68
N VAL A 16 -6.48 -29.36 -27.07
CA VAL A 16 -5.24 -29.50 -26.31
C VAL A 16 -4.54 -28.15 -26.15
N PHE A 17 -4.47 -27.34 -27.21
CA PHE A 17 -3.89 -26.00 -27.16
C PHE A 17 -4.62 -25.12 -26.13
N TRP A 18 -5.95 -25.06 -26.17
CA TRP A 18 -6.73 -24.24 -25.23
C TRP A 18 -6.62 -24.75 -23.79
N LEU A 19 -6.58 -26.06 -23.57
CA LEU A 19 -6.38 -26.65 -22.24
C LEU A 19 -4.99 -26.32 -21.69
N LEU A 20 -3.93 -26.46 -22.49
CA LEU A 20 -2.57 -26.10 -22.10
C LEU A 20 -2.44 -24.61 -21.81
N LEU A 21 -3.01 -23.77 -22.66
CA LEU A 21 -3.02 -22.32 -22.47
C LEU A 21 -3.75 -21.94 -21.17
N GLY A 22 -4.95 -22.50 -20.95
CA GLY A 22 -5.72 -22.31 -19.72
C GLY A 22 -4.96 -22.77 -18.48
N PHE A 23 -4.27 -23.91 -18.55
CA PHE A 23 -3.44 -24.43 -17.47
C PHE A 23 -2.25 -23.50 -17.14
N LEU A 24 -1.53 -23.01 -18.16
CA LEU A 24 -0.42 -22.08 -17.98
C LEU A 24 -0.89 -20.76 -17.33
N PHE A 25 -2.01 -20.20 -17.79
CA PHE A 25 -2.59 -19.00 -17.18
C PHE A 25 -3.05 -19.25 -15.74
N PHE A 26 -3.67 -20.40 -15.48
CA PHE A 26 -4.07 -20.78 -14.13
C PHE A 26 -2.88 -20.86 -13.17
N MET A 27 -1.80 -21.53 -13.58
CA MET A 27 -0.56 -21.64 -12.80
C MET A 27 0.12 -20.28 -12.57
N GLY A 28 0.17 -19.44 -13.61
CA GLY A 28 0.70 -18.08 -13.52
C GLY A 28 -0.13 -17.21 -12.58
N SER A 29 -1.46 -17.23 -12.71
CA SER A 29 -2.38 -16.48 -11.85
C SER A 29 -2.24 -16.91 -10.39
N ARG A 30 -2.18 -18.21 -10.10
CA ARG A 30 -1.97 -18.71 -8.74
C ARG A 30 -0.65 -18.25 -8.13
N THR A 31 0.41 -18.20 -8.93
CA THR A 31 1.71 -17.73 -8.46
C THR A 31 1.67 -16.25 -8.11
N VAL A 32 1.05 -15.42 -8.97
CA VAL A 32 0.89 -13.98 -8.72
C VAL A 32 -0.04 -13.73 -7.53
N GLU A 33 -1.14 -14.46 -7.42
CA GLU A 33 -2.05 -14.42 -6.26
C GLU A 33 -1.32 -14.74 -4.96
N SER A 34 -0.57 -15.84 -4.93
CA SER A 34 0.19 -16.25 -3.75
C SER A 34 1.20 -15.18 -3.32
N LYS A 35 1.91 -14.58 -4.29
CA LYS A 35 2.83 -13.47 -4.00
C LYS A 35 2.10 -12.24 -3.47
N MET A 36 0.95 -11.89 -4.04
CA MET A 36 0.14 -10.75 -3.57
C MET A 36 -0.38 -10.98 -2.15
N VAL A 37 -0.95 -12.16 -1.87
CA VAL A 37 -1.45 -12.55 -0.55
C VAL A 37 -0.35 -12.49 0.50
N ARG A 38 0.85 -12.97 0.15
CA ARG A 38 2.02 -12.93 1.04
C ARG A 38 2.53 -11.51 1.27
N PHE A 39 2.69 -10.73 0.19
CA PHE A 39 3.20 -9.37 0.25
C PHE A 39 2.32 -8.43 1.08
N PHE A 40 0.99 -8.57 0.95
CA PHE A 40 0.01 -7.77 1.70
C PHE A 40 -0.48 -8.44 3.00
N GLY A 41 0.09 -9.59 3.40
CA GLY A 41 -0.29 -10.28 4.63
C GLY A 41 -1.76 -10.71 4.69
N LEU A 42 -2.39 -11.03 3.56
CA LEU A 42 -3.85 -11.23 3.48
C LEU A 42 -4.32 -12.57 4.09
N GLY A 43 -3.38 -13.45 4.44
CA GLY A 43 -3.63 -14.71 5.16
C GLY A 43 -4.82 -15.51 4.62
N ARG A 44 -5.62 -16.06 5.55
CA ARG A 44 -6.88 -16.76 5.23
C ARG A 44 -8.08 -15.83 5.15
N SER A 45 -8.05 -14.68 5.84
CA SER A 45 -9.18 -13.74 5.88
C SER A 45 -9.39 -13.01 4.55
N ARG A 46 -8.35 -12.91 3.72
CA ARG A 46 -8.38 -12.17 2.44
C ARG A 46 -8.94 -10.77 2.61
N GLN A 47 -8.62 -10.13 3.72
CA GLN A 47 -9.10 -8.81 4.10
C GLN A 47 -7.93 -7.86 4.24
N ILE A 48 -8.10 -6.65 3.75
CA ILE A 48 -7.18 -5.53 3.96
C ILE A 48 -7.99 -4.29 4.31
N GLN A 49 -7.52 -3.57 5.32
CA GLN A 49 -8.15 -2.32 5.76
C GLN A 49 -7.35 -1.12 5.23
N VAL A 50 -8.02 -0.13 4.65
CA VAL A 50 -7.42 1.15 4.31
C VAL A 50 -7.88 2.17 5.33
N LEU A 51 -6.93 2.68 6.12
CA LEU A 51 -7.20 3.56 7.25
C LEU A 51 -6.91 5.00 6.85
N LEU A 52 -7.98 5.78 6.69
CA LEU A 52 -7.92 7.18 6.29
C LEU A 52 -7.73 8.11 7.49
N SER A 53 -7.24 9.32 7.22
CA SER A 53 -7.07 10.37 8.23
C SER A 53 -8.35 10.68 8.98
N ASN A 54 -8.18 11.10 10.23
CA ASN A 54 -9.26 11.28 11.18
C ASN A 54 -9.04 12.45 12.15
N LEU A 55 -8.02 13.27 11.92
CA LEU A 55 -7.70 14.38 12.82
C LEU A 55 -8.55 15.59 12.47
N ALA A 56 -9.21 16.11 13.50
CA ALA A 56 -10.14 17.21 13.40
C ALA A 56 -9.44 18.54 13.16
N GLU A 57 -9.96 19.33 12.23
CA GLU A 57 -9.59 20.74 12.11
C GLU A 57 -10.29 21.52 13.22
N PRO A 58 -9.56 22.37 13.98
CA PRO A 58 -10.17 23.25 14.95
C PRO A 58 -11.03 24.28 14.22
N TYR A 59 -12.33 24.22 14.44
CA TYR A 59 -13.29 25.17 13.87
C TYR A 59 -13.64 26.28 14.88
N PRO A 60 -14.01 27.50 14.42
CA PRO A 60 -14.30 28.64 15.31
C PRO A 60 -15.45 28.39 16.31
N ASP A 61 -16.31 27.41 16.04
CA ASP A 61 -17.43 27.01 16.89
C ASP A 61 -17.01 26.00 18.00
N GLY A 62 -15.73 25.65 18.08
CA GLY A 62 -15.18 24.70 19.05
C GLY A 62 -15.56 23.24 18.78
N ARG A 63 -16.28 22.93 17.70
CA ARG A 63 -16.64 21.56 17.34
C ARG A 63 -15.59 20.99 16.36
N PRO A 64 -15.00 19.82 16.66
CA PRO A 64 -14.06 19.19 15.75
C PRO A 64 -14.79 18.80 14.45
N ARG A 65 -14.30 19.30 13.31
CA ARG A 65 -14.74 18.82 11.99
C ARG A 65 -13.69 17.90 11.42
N TYR A 66 -14.13 16.70 11.02
CA TYR A 66 -13.29 15.73 10.36
C TYR A 66 -13.44 15.93 8.86
N SER A 67 -12.39 16.44 8.21
CA SER A 67 -12.31 16.59 6.76
C SER A 67 -11.50 15.41 6.21
N LEU A 68 -12.09 14.65 5.30
CA LEU A 68 -11.35 13.69 4.49
C LEU A 68 -10.90 14.39 3.22
N SER A 69 -9.62 14.28 2.90
CA SER A 69 -9.12 14.87 1.66
C SER A 69 -9.58 14.05 0.45
N LEU A 70 -9.82 14.71 -0.68
CA LEU A 70 -10.12 14.02 -1.95
C LEU A 70 -9.03 12.99 -2.31
N HIS A 71 -7.77 13.31 -2.01
CA HIS A 71 -6.62 12.45 -2.27
C HIS A 71 -6.63 11.16 -1.44
N GLU A 72 -7.16 11.17 -0.22
CA GLU A 72 -7.32 9.95 0.58
C GLU A 72 -8.38 9.02 -0.01
N PHE A 73 -9.46 9.57 -0.55
CA PHE A 73 -10.42 8.78 -1.30
C PHE A 73 -9.82 8.20 -2.59
N GLN A 74 -8.99 8.97 -3.30
CA GLN A 74 -8.28 8.48 -4.49
C GLN A 74 -7.28 7.36 -4.14
N ALA A 75 -6.59 7.47 -3.01
CA ALA A 75 -5.72 6.42 -2.48
C ALA A 75 -6.52 5.13 -2.21
N ALA A 76 -7.65 5.23 -1.50
CA ALA A 76 -8.53 4.10 -1.22
C ALA A 76 -9.07 3.44 -2.51
N GLN A 77 -9.48 4.25 -3.50
CA GLN A 77 -9.90 3.74 -4.80
C GLN A 77 -8.78 3.01 -5.54
N SER A 78 -7.53 3.48 -5.43
CA SER A 78 -6.38 2.82 -6.05
C SER A 78 -6.14 1.44 -5.44
N VAL A 79 -6.23 1.31 -4.11
CA VAL A 79 -6.19 0.02 -3.42
C VAL A 79 -7.35 -0.88 -3.82
N HIS A 80 -8.57 -0.33 -3.88
CA HIS A 80 -9.74 -1.11 -4.31
C HIS A 80 -9.60 -1.62 -5.74
N LYS A 81 -9.06 -0.80 -6.67
CA LYS A 81 -8.78 -1.21 -8.05
C LYS A 81 -7.75 -2.33 -8.13
N LEU A 82 -6.71 -2.31 -7.27
CA LEU A 82 -5.71 -3.38 -7.21
C LEU A 82 -6.35 -4.75 -6.92
N PHE A 83 -7.25 -4.78 -5.93
CA PHE A 83 -7.85 -6.02 -5.45
C PHE A 83 -9.14 -6.42 -6.18
N GLY A 84 -9.82 -5.45 -6.80
CA GLY A 84 -11.02 -5.65 -7.60
C GLY A 84 -10.74 -6.10 -9.04
N ALA A 85 -9.54 -5.83 -9.57
CA ALA A 85 -9.11 -6.35 -10.87
C ALA A 85 -8.40 -7.70 -10.71
N ALA A 86 -8.56 -8.59 -11.71
CA ALA A 86 -7.69 -9.75 -11.82
C ALA A 86 -6.21 -9.28 -11.89
N PRO A 87 -5.27 -9.94 -11.19
CA PRO A 87 -3.89 -9.47 -11.04
C PRO A 87 -3.07 -9.52 -12.34
N LEU A 88 -3.69 -9.97 -13.44
CA LEU A 88 -3.15 -10.09 -14.78
C LEU A 88 -4.08 -9.38 -15.77
N ARG A 89 -3.52 -8.47 -16.59
CA ARG A 89 -4.20 -8.00 -17.80
C ARG A 89 -4.18 -9.15 -18.80
N LEU A 90 -5.27 -9.90 -18.86
CA LEU A 90 -5.40 -11.06 -19.74
C LEU A 90 -6.07 -10.65 -21.06
N PRO A 91 -5.69 -11.29 -22.19
CA PRO A 91 -6.46 -11.19 -23.42
C PRO A 91 -7.92 -11.55 -23.17
N GLU A 92 -8.85 -10.87 -23.86
CA GLU A 92 -10.30 -11.05 -23.64
C GLU A 92 -10.75 -12.52 -23.72
N LEU A 93 -10.11 -13.30 -24.60
CA LEU A 93 -10.34 -14.73 -24.80
C LEU A 93 -10.18 -15.58 -23.53
N VAL A 94 -9.28 -15.21 -22.62
CA VAL A 94 -9.00 -15.97 -21.38
C VAL A 94 -9.55 -15.26 -20.14
N ARG A 95 -9.92 -13.98 -20.30
CA ARG A 95 -10.44 -13.13 -19.23
C ARG A 95 -11.70 -13.72 -18.59
N GLY A 96 -12.66 -14.20 -19.37
CA GLY A 96 -13.90 -14.79 -18.82
C GLY A 96 -13.65 -16.02 -17.93
N LEU A 97 -12.61 -16.80 -18.24
CA LEU A 97 -12.27 -18.01 -17.48
C LEU A 97 -11.51 -17.69 -16.19
N VAL A 98 -10.62 -16.70 -16.23
CA VAL A 98 -9.85 -16.27 -15.05
C VAL A 98 -10.67 -15.38 -14.12
N ASP A 99 -11.51 -14.49 -14.66
CA ASP A 99 -12.40 -13.64 -13.86
C ASP A 99 -13.36 -14.52 -13.05
N GLY A 100 -13.91 -15.59 -13.64
CA GLY A 100 -14.74 -16.55 -12.91
C GLY A 100 -14.03 -17.22 -11.71
N ILE A 101 -12.75 -17.57 -11.86
CA ILE A 101 -11.95 -18.16 -10.78
C ILE A 101 -11.58 -17.11 -9.72
N TRP A 102 -11.27 -15.89 -10.15
CA TRP A 102 -10.87 -14.79 -9.28
C TRP A 102 -12.04 -14.27 -8.41
N LEU A 103 -13.24 -14.18 -8.98
CA LEU A 103 -14.45 -13.72 -8.29
C LEU A 103 -14.80 -14.56 -7.06
N HIS A 104 -14.51 -15.86 -7.07
CA HIS A 104 -14.77 -16.74 -5.91
C HIS A 104 -13.84 -16.50 -4.72
N ARG A 105 -12.80 -15.68 -4.92
CA ARG A 105 -11.64 -15.59 -4.04
C ARG A 105 -11.18 -14.14 -3.87
N GLN A 106 -12.11 -13.21 -4.06
CA GLN A 106 -11.83 -11.78 -4.04
C GLN A 106 -11.30 -11.33 -2.68
N VAL A 107 -10.28 -10.46 -2.71
CA VAL A 107 -9.79 -9.78 -1.52
C VAL A 107 -10.76 -8.67 -1.16
N GLN A 108 -11.26 -8.69 0.07
CA GLN A 108 -12.16 -7.68 0.60
C GLN A 108 -11.33 -6.48 1.07
N CYS A 109 -11.47 -5.36 0.36
CA CYS A 109 -10.89 -4.08 0.74
C CYS A 109 -11.93 -3.29 1.55
N GLN A 110 -11.70 -3.15 2.85
CA GLN A 110 -12.52 -2.31 3.73
C GLN A 110 -11.85 -0.94 3.86
N VAL A 111 -12.61 0.13 3.71
CA VAL A 111 -12.11 1.50 3.86
C VAL A 111 -12.75 2.08 5.11
N ASP A 112 -11.93 2.37 6.11
CA ASP A 112 -12.38 2.90 7.39
C ASP A 112 -11.64 4.21 7.69
N VAL A 113 -12.27 5.08 8.48
CA VAL A 113 -11.62 6.25 9.06
C VAL A 113 -10.90 5.82 10.33
N SER A 114 -9.66 6.29 10.54
CA SER A 114 -8.91 5.97 11.75
C SER A 114 -9.70 6.34 13.03
N PRO A 115 -9.57 5.57 14.12
CA PRO A 115 -10.29 5.80 15.37
C PRO A 115 -9.97 7.17 15.97
N ASN A 116 -11.02 7.94 16.30
CA ASN A 116 -10.97 9.32 16.79
C ASN A 116 -10.18 9.50 18.10
N THR A 117 -10.12 8.47 18.94
CA THR A 117 -9.28 8.44 20.14
C THR A 117 -7.96 7.76 19.84
N SER A 118 -6.85 8.40 20.24
CA SER A 118 -5.54 7.75 20.33
C SER A 118 -5.45 6.73 21.47
N SER A 119 -6.59 6.26 22.00
CA SER A 119 -6.65 5.16 22.96
C SER A 119 -5.95 3.96 22.33
N SER A 120 -4.87 3.51 22.96
CA SER A 120 -3.97 2.46 22.47
C SER A 120 -4.72 1.27 21.89
N ILE A 121 -5.80 0.83 22.54
CA ILE A 121 -6.56 -0.37 22.19
C ILE A 121 -7.16 -0.30 20.76
N ALA A 122 -7.76 0.82 20.37
CA ALA A 122 -8.43 0.92 19.06
C ALA A 122 -7.43 0.95 17.90
N ALA A 123 -6.33 1.70 18.07
CA ALA A 123 -5.25 1.75 17.09
C ALA A 123 -4.48 0.42 17.02
N GLU A 124 -4.23 -0.21 18.17
CA GLU A 124 -3.62 -1.54 18.26
C GLU A 124 -4.49 -2.60 17.56
N THR A 125 -5.81 -2.58 17.79
CA THR A 125 -6.76 -3.49 17.12
C THR A 125 -6.76 -3.32 15.61
N ALA A 126 -6.64 -2.08 15.13
CA ALA A 126 -6.51 -1.80 13.69
C ALA A 126 -5.19 -2.35 13.12
N LEU A 127 -4.07 -2.15 13.84
CA LEU A 127 -2.74 -2.65 13.44
C LEU A 127 -2.55 -4.15 13.66
N ALA A 128 -3.45 -4.83 14.37
CA ALA A 128 -3.45 -6.28 14.51
C ALA A 128 -3.90 -7.00 13.23
N LYS A 129 -4.50 -6.27 12.28
CA LYS A 129 -4.93 -6.77 10.97
C LYS A 129 -4.08 -6.15 9.87
N SER A 130 -4.06 -6.78 8.70
CA SER A 130 -3.37 -6.25 7.53
C SER A 130 -4.02 -4.96 7.07
N CYS A 131 -3.25 -3.89 7.02
CA CYS A 131 -3.78 -2.55 6.73
C CYS A 131 -2.81 -1.67 5.92
N ILE A 132 -3.39 -0.68 5.27
CA ILE A 132 -2.68 0.43 4.61
C ILE A 132 -3.14 1.70 5.31
N VAL A 133 -2.25 2.30 6.08
CA VAL A 133 -2.47 3.56 6.79
C VAL A 133 -2.07 4.70 5.87
N VAL A 134 -3.02 5.60 5.59
CA VAL A 134 -2.81 6.74 4.70
C VAL A 134 -2.70 8.02 5.52
N GLY A 135 -1.62 8.77 5.29
CA GLY A 135 -1.37 10.05 5.95
C GLY A 135 -0.40 9.95 7.14
N GLY A 136 0.24 11.09 7.44
CA GLY A 136 1.21 11.21 8.53
C GLY A 136 0.56 11.30 9.91
N ALA A 137 1.36 11.23 10.96
CA ALA A 137 0.89 11.24 12.36
C ALA A 137 0.09 12.48 12.78
N SER A 138 0.27 13.61 12.09
CA SER A 138 -0.53 14.83 12.31
C SER A 138 -1.96 14.73 11.78
N ARG A 139 -2.28 13.70 10.98
CA ARG A 139 -3.58 13.51 10.34
C ARG A 139 -4.24 12.15 10.60
N ASN A 140 -3.43 11.14 10.95
CA ASN A 140 -3.89 9.78 11.19
C ASN A 140 -3.45 9.27 12.58
N SER A 141 -4.43 9.00 13.46
CA SER A 141 -4.18 8.53 14.83
C SER A 141 -3.48 7.16 14.89
N VAL A 142 -3.72 6.28 13.92
CA VAL A 142 -3.07 4.95 13.85
C VAL A 142 -1.59 5.10 13.48
N ARG A 143 -1.27 6.03 12.57
CA ARG A 143 0.13 6.38 12.26
C ARG A 143 0.82 6.96 13.49
N LYS A 144 0.14 7.86 14.21
CA LYS A 144 0.67 8.43 15.46
C LYS A 144 0.98 7.35 16.50
N TYR A 145 0.02 6.45 16.75
CA TYR A 145 0.23 5.32 17.66
C TYR A 145 1.37 4.41 17.19
N GLY A 146 1.47 4.13 15.89
CA GLY A 146 2.57 3.32 15.34
C GLY A 146 3.96 3.92 15.58
N LEU A 147 4.10 5.25 15.59
CA LEU A 147 5.34 5.94 15.95
C LEU A 147 5.63 5.89 17.45
N GLU A 148 4.59 6.08 18.28
CA GLU A 148 4.70 6.02 19.75
C GLU A 148 5.10 4.63 20.24
N ASP A 149 4.54 3.58 19.63
CA ASP A 149 4.84 2.16 19.91
C ASP A 149 6.14 1.67 19.20
N ALA A 150 6.84 2.53 18.47
CA ALA A 150 8.02 2.18 17.67
C ALA A 150 7.81 1.05 16.65
N THR A 151 6.55 0.75 16.31
CA THR A 151 6.19 -0.14 15.20
C THR A 151 6.61 0.51 13.86
N ALA A 152 6.35 1.81 13.71
CA ALA A 152 6.83 2.63 12.60
C ALA A 152 8.20 3.25 12.94
N LYS A 153 9.08 3.24 11.95
CA LYS A 153 10.50 3.59 12.06
C LYS A 153 10.88 4.78 11.19
N ALA A 154 10.17 5.01 10.09
CA ALA A 154 10.36 6.21 9.27
C ALA A 154 9.60 7.39 9.88
N THR A 155 10.11 8.61 9.77
CA THR A 155 9.41 9.82 10.21
C THR A 155 9.82 10.99 9.32
N LEU A 156 8.85 11.73 8.78
CA LEU A 156 9.13 12.99 8.07
C LEU A 156 9.46 14.09 9.08
N ALA A 157 10.38 14.98 8.74
CA ALA A 157 10.62 16.18 9.54
C ALA A 157 9.31 16.96 9.70
N GLY A 158 8.94 17.25 10.94
CA GLY A 158 7.68 17.91 11.29
C GLY A 158 6.46 17.01 11.39
N GLU A 159 6.60 15.71 11.12
CA GLU A 159 5.53 14.74 11.35
C GLU A 159 5.17 14.70 12.85
N GLY A 160 3.93 15.04 13.18
CA GLY A 160 3.43 15.11 14.56
C GLY A 160 3.28 16.53 15.12
N PHE A 161 3.78 17.56 14.42
CA PHE A 161 3.59 18.96 14.79
C PHE A 161 2.63 19.64 13.81
N PRO A 162 1.32 19.72 14.11
CA PRO A 162 0.32 20.26 13.17
C PRO A 162 0.53 21.75 12.83
N GLN A 163 1.35 22.47 13.60
CA GLN A 163 1.64 23.89 13.40
C GLN A 163 2.92 24.17 12.60
N GLN A 164 3.70 23.15 12.22
CA GLN A 164 4.87 23.41 11.39
C GLN A 164 4.45 23.79 9.97
N PRO A 165 5.05 24.84 9.39
CA PRO A 165 4.78 25.23 8.02
C PRO A 165 5.12 24.06 7.09
N VAL A 166 4.25 23.83 6.10
CA VAL A 166 4.53 22.89 5.02
C VAL A 166 5.78 23.40 4.30
N PRO A 167 6.82 22.57 4.12
CA PRO A 167 8.04 22.99 3.44
C PRO A 167 7.74 23.55 2.05
N ILE A 168 8.44 24.63 1.71
CA ILE A 168 8.23 25.43 0.50
C ILE A 168 9.06 24.82 -0.65
N PRO A 169 8.65 24.98 -1.93
CA PRO A 169 9.47 24.59 -3.06
C PRO A 169 10.93 25.06 -2.95
N GLY A 170 11.85 24.10 -3.06
CA GLY A 170 13.29 24.34 -2.93
C GLY A 170 13.85 24.14 -1.52
N GLU A 171 13.01 23.97 -0.50
CA GLU A 171 13.47 23.58 0.83
C GLU A 171 13.83 22.09 0.90
N GLU A 172 14.77 21.78 1.77
CA GLU A 172 15.21 20.42 2.02
C GLU A 172 14.23 19.70 2.96
N VAL A 173 13.57 18.67 2.46
CA VAL A 173 12.74 17.78 3.28
C VAL A 173 13.60 16.63 3.77
N THR A 174 13.49 16.31 5.06
CA THR A 174 14.23 15.22 5.68
C THR A 174 13.28 14.10 6.10
N VAL A 175 13.61 12.85 5.76
CA VAL A 175 13.05 11.64 6.35
C VAL A 175 14.10 11.04 7.28
N THR A 176 13.72 10.79 8.53
CA THR A 176 14.55 10.05 9.49
C THR A 176 14.04 8.62 9.57
N ILE A 177 14.93 7.64 9.43
CA ILE A 177 14.63 6.21 9.55
C ILE A 177 15.39 5.66 10.75
N ARG A 178 14.67 5.09 11.71
CA ARG A 178 15.24 4.41 12.88
C ARG A 178 15.56 2.96 12.55
N HIS A 179 16.82 2.58 12.70
CA HIS A 179 17.27 1.20 12.59
C HIS A 179 17.07 0.44 13.91
N GLY A 180 17.08 -0.90 13.85
CA GLY A 180 16.84 -1.75 15.02
C GLY A 180 17.94 -1.66 16.09
N ASP A 181 19.13 -1.21 15.71
CA ASP A 181 20.28 -0.91 16.59
C ASP A 181 20.21 0.49 17.24
N GLY A 182 19.13 1.24 16.96
CA GLY A 182 18.96 2.62 17.43
C GLY A 182 19.63 3.67 16.54
N ASN A 183 20.36 3.28 15.50
CA ASN A 183 20.97 4.23 14.57
C ASN A 183 19.89 4.97 13.76
N LEU A 184 20.12 6.26 13.51
CA LEU A 184 19.24 7.10 12.71
C LEU A 184 19.88 7.36 11.35
N GLN A 185 19.17 6.99 10.29
CA GLN A 185 19.53 7.35 8.93
C GLN A 185 18.66 8.52 8.47
N GLN A 186 19.29 9.60 8.04
CA GLN A 186 18.59 10.75 7.47
C GLN A 186 18.72 10.73 5.96
N ILE A 187 17.58 10.81 5.28
CA ILE A 187 17.49 10.99 3.83
C ILE A 187 16.95 12.38 3.61
N LYS A 188 17.70 13.18 2.86
CA LYS A 188 17.39 14.58 2.61
C LYS A 188 17.28 14.80 1.12
N ALA A 189 16.25 15.55 0.71
CA ALA A 189 16.10 15.92 -0.68
C ALA A 189 15.43 17.29 -0.79
N CYS A 190 15.84 18.08 -1.78
CA CYS A 190 15.13 19.28 -2.20
C CYS A 190 13.92 18.91 -3.08
N LYS A 191 13.07 18.00 -2.59
CA LYS A 191 11.87 17.47 -3.26
C LYS A 191 10.77 17.26 -2.21
N ASN A 192 9.52 17.18 -2.67
CA ASN A 192 8.45 16.64 -1.83
C ASN A 192 8.78 15.18 -1.53
N LEU A 193 8.88 14.81 -0.24
CA LEU A 193 9.13 13.41 0.14
C LEU A 193 7.84 12.69 0.52
N ALA A 194 7.73 11.46 0.04
CA ALA A 194 6.71 10.50 0.41
C ALA A 194 7.39 9.19 0.85
N VAL A 195 6.74 8.46 1.74
CA VAL A 195 7.29 7.27 2.38
C VAL A 195 6.30 6.13 2.25
N ILE A 196 6.81 4.97 1.87
CA ILE A 196 6.14 3.68 1.99
C ILE A 196 6.95 2.84 2.96
N GLU A 197 6.39 2.60 4.13
CA GLU A 197 6.98 1.74 5.13
C GLU A 197 6.15 0.47 5.25
N LYS A 198 6.79 -0.70 5.11
CA LYS A 198 6.17 -2.00 5.35
C LYS A 198 6.68 -2.58 6.65
N VAL A 199 5.74 -2.99 7.50
CA VAL A 199 6.02 -3.65 8.77
C VAL A 199 5.24 -4.96 8.84
N ASN A 200 5.94 -6.07 9.00
CA ASN A 200 5.33 -7.36 9.25
C ASN A 200 4.96 -7.48 10.73
N ARG A 201 3.75 -7.93 11.00
CA ARG A 201 3.22 -8.18 12.34
C ARG A 201 3.18 -9.67 12.63
N THR A 202 3.01 -9.99 13.90
CA THR A 202 2.73 -11.36 14.34
C THR A 202 1.46 -11.89 13.67
N GLY A 203 1.40 -13.21 13.45
CA GLY A 203 0.26 -13.83 12.76
C GLY A 203 0.25 -13.68 11.24
N GLY A 204 1.30 -13.10 10.63
CA GLY A 204 1.43 -12.96 9.18
C GLY A 204 0.66 -11.78 8.58
N HIS A 205 0.23 -10.84 9.43
CA HIS A 205 -0.36 -9.58 8.99
C HIS A 205 0.72 -8.58 8.58
N VAL A 206 0.37 -7.68 7.66
CA VAL A 206 1.30 -6.66 7.14
C VAL A 206 0.65 -5.29 7.19
N ASN A 207 1.37 -4.34 7.76
CA ASN A 207 0.97 -2.94 7.84
C ASN A 207 1.83 -2.12 6.89
N PHE A 208 1.18 -1.36 6.01
CA PHE A 208 1.85 -0.35 5.19
C PHE A 208 1.52 1.04 5.73
N PHE A 209 2.53 1.81 6.07
CA PHE A 209 2.38 3.24 6.35
C PHE A 209 2.76 4.03 5.10
N CYS A 210 1.77 4.65 4.48
CA CYS A 210 1.92 5.46 3.28
C CYS A 210 1.65 6.93 3.62
N HIS A 211 2.71 7.71 3.74
CA HIS A 211 2.58 9.10 4.16
C HIS A 211 3.54 10.01 3.43
N GLY A 212 3.09 11.23 3.15
CA GLY A 212 3.91 12.33 2.68
C GLY A 212 3.61 13.59 3.47
N VAL A 213 4.34 14.65 3.14
CA VAL A 213 4.18 15.98 3.74
C VAL A 213 2.73 16.46 3.57
N ARG A 214 2.13 16.23 2.40
CA ARG A 214 0.77 16.66 2.02
C ARG A 214 -0.16 15.47 1.74
N ALA A 215 -1.45 15.70 1.53
CA ALA A 215 -2.44 14.64 1.28
C ALA A 215 -2.22 13.93 -0.08
N ASP A 216 -1.97 14.71 -1.13
CA ASP A 216 -1.60 14.23 -2.45
C ASP A 216 -0.31 13.40 -2.44
N THR A 217 0.73 13.81 -1.72
CA THR A 217 1.97 13.02 -1.60
C THR A 217 1.75 11.68 -0.85
N SER A 218 0.87 11.64 0.16
CA SER A 218 0.44 10.39 0.77
C SER A 218 -0.34 9.51 -0.21
N CYS A 219 -1.20 10.10 -1.05
CA CYS A 219 -1.90 9.39 -2.11
C CYS A 219 -0.93 8.83 -3.16
N LEU A 220 0.09 9.60 -3.56
CA LEU A 220 1.13 9.14 -4.47
C LEU A 220 1.93 7.97 -3.90
N ALA A 221 2.20 7.94 -2.59
CA ALA A 221 2.82 6.79 -1.93
C ALA A 221 1.94 5.53 -2.09
N VAL A 222 0.64 5.65 -1.84
CA VAL A 222 -0.31 4.53 -2.02
C VAL A 222 -0.40 4.09 -3.48
N GLU A 223 -0.54 5.05 -4.40
CA GLU A 223 -0.59 4.75 -5.84
C GLU A 223 0.70 4.08 -6.32
N TYR A 224 1.85 4.54 -5.84
CA TYR A 224 3.14 3.93 -6.17
C TYR A 224 3.22 2.50 -5.64
N LEU A 225 2.84 2.26 -4.38
CA LEU A 225 2.76 0.93 -3.79
C LEU A 225 1.87 0.01 -4.65
N VAL A 226 0.67 0.46 -4.99
CA VAL A 226 -0.30 -0.31 -5.77
C VAL A 226 0.20 -0.61 -7.18
N ARG A 227 0.79 0.36 -7.88
CA ARG A 227 1.27 0.17 -9.26
C ARG A 227 2.53 -0.69 -9.32
N ASN A 228 3.40 -0.57 -8.31
CA ASN A 228 4.73 -1.18 -8.30
C ASN A 228 4.89 -2.36 -7.33
N TRP A 229 3.81 -2.87 -6.72
CA TRP A 229 3.89 -3.93 -5.70
C TRP A 229 4.68 -5.15 -6.15
N LYS A 230 4.59 -5.56 -7.42
CA LYS A 230 5.34 -6.72 -7.96
C LYS A 230 6.84 -6.48 -7.95
N GLN A 231 7.26 -5.27 -8.32
CA GLN A 231 8.67 -4.88 -8.32
C GLN A 231 9.17 -4.71 -6.88
N ILE A 232 8.39 -4.05 -6.01
CA ILE A 232 8.73 -3.91 -4.59
C ILE A 232 8.83 -5.28 -3.92
N ALA A 233 7.91 -6.20 -4.19
CA ALA A 233 7.97 -7.58 -3.70
C ALA A 233 9.18 -8.35 -4.23
N LYS A 234 9.66 -8.05 -5.44
CA LYS A 234 10.90 -8.63 -5.97
C LYS A 234 12.13 -8.09 -5.24
N ASP A 235 12.13 -6.78 -4.95
CA ASP A 235 13.27 -6.08 -4.35
C ASP A 235 13.42 -6.40 -2.86
N PHE A 236 12.31 -6.47 -2.12
CA PHE A 236 12.32 -6.60 -0.65
C PHE A 236 11.74 -7.93 -0.14
N GLY A 237 11.03 -8.68 -0.99
CA GLY A 237 10.35 -9.91 -0.57
C GLY A 237 9.38 -9.66 0.58
N ASP A 238 9.58 -10.42 1.67
CA ASP A 238 8.79 -10.27 2.89
C ASP A 238 9.48 -9.46 3.97
N ALA A 239 10.65 -8.88 3.73
CA ALA A 239 11.32 -8.07 4.75
C ALA A 239 10.49 -6.82 5.10
N ASP A 240 10.71 -6.31 6.32
CA ASP A 240 10.33 -4.94 6.66
C ASP A 240 11.22 -4.00 5.85
N PHE A 241 10.63 -2.91 5.35
CA PHE A 241 11.37 -1.93 4.57
C PHE A 241 10.79 -0.54 4.70
N VAL A 242 11.62 0.44 4.35
CA VAL A 242 11.22 1.81 4.10
C VAL A 242 11.69 2.20 2.70
N LEU A 243 10.75 2.67 1.89
CA LEU A 243 11.00 3.25 0.58
C LEU A 243 10.68 4.74 0.65
N VAL A 244 11.69 5.58 0.36
CA VAL A 244 11.54 7.03 0.30
C VAL A 244 11.45 7.45 -1.16
N LEU A 245 10.38 8.16 -1.47
CA LEU A 245 9.99 8.62 -2.79
C LEU A 245 10.14 10.13 -2.87
N GLY A 246 10.75 10.60 -3.95
CA GLY A 246 10.91 11.99 -4.30
C GLY A 246 9.88 12.37 -5.35
N VAL A 247 9.03 13.32 -4.99
CA VAL A 247 8.03 13.92 -5.86
C VAL A 247 8.54 15.32 -6.23
N PRO A 248 8.49 15.72 -7.51
CA PRO A 248 8.78 17.09 -7.91
C PRO A 248 7.99 18.11 -7.09
N TRP A 249 8.60 19.29 -6.88
CA TRP A 249 7.90 20.40 -6.25
C TRP A 249 6.88 20.99 -7.21
N GLU A 250 5.61 20.94 -6.80
CA GLU A 250 4.55 21.73 -7.42
C GLU A 250 3.86 22.52 -6.30
N THR A 251 3.55 23.79 -6.59
CA THR A 251 2.83 24.68 -5.67
C THR A 251 1.38 24.25 -5.49
N GLU A 252 0.81 23.60 -6.50
CA GLU A 252 -0.57 23.12 -6.49
C GLU A 252 -0.68 21.68 -5.97
N TYR A 253 -1.90 21.21 -5.75
CA TYR A 253 -2.15 19.79 -5.49
C TYR A 253 -2.14 19.01 -6.80
N PHE A 254 -1.54 17.82 -6.80
CA PHE A 254 -1.55 16.97 -7.99
C PHE A 254 -2.98 16.52 -8.32
N VAL A 255 -3.43 16.77 -9.55
CA VAL A 255 -4.75 16.34 -10.05
C VAL A 255 -4.69 14.95 -10.68
N GLY A 256 -3.48 14.42 -10.91
CA GLY A 256 -3.24 13.10 -11.51
C GLY A 256 -1.98 12.43 -10.99
N TYR A 257 -1.74 11.19 -11.45
CA TYR A 257 -0.57 10.42 -11.03
C TYR A 257 0.70 10.94 -11.71
N LEU A 258 1.65 11.37 -10.87
CA LEU A 258 3.02 11.65 -11.25
C LEU A 258 3.92 10.56 -10.67
N GLU A 259 4.69 9.88 -11.51
CA GLU A 259 5.56 8.80 -11.04
C GLU A 259 6.72 9.37 -10.20
N PRO A 260 6.80 9.06 -8.89
CA PRO A 260 7.88 9.53 -8.03
C PRO A 260 9.21 8.83 -8.33
N THR A 261 10.32 9.52 -8.10
CA THR A 261 11.67 8.92 -8.12
C THR A 261 11.96 8.21 -6.81
N ARG A 262 12.65 7.06 -6.84
CA ARG A 262 13.11 6.40 -5.59
C ARG A 262 14.36 7.14 -5.10
N GLU A 263 14.26 7.85 -3.98
CA GLU A 263 15.40 8.55 -3.37
C GLU A 263 16.22 7.61 -2.50
N ALA A 264 15.56 6.69 -1.79
CA ALA A 264 16.24 5.70 -0.97
C ALA A 264 15.37 4.47 -0.71
N ALA A 265 16.03 3.34 -0.47
CA ALA A 265 15.45 2.06 -0.14
C ALA A 265 16.24 1.47 1.02
N VAL A 266 15.58 1.20 2.14
CA VAL A 266 16.23 0.76 3.38
C VAL A 266 15.52 -0.48 3.91
N PHE A 267 16.28 -1.55 4.13
CA PHE A 267 15.80 -2.71 4.89
C PHE A 267 15.76 -2.33 6.37
N THR A 268 14.66 -2.63 7.03
CA THR A 268 14.55 -2.45 8.47
C THR A 268 14.54 -3.81 9.14
N ALA A 269 15.22 -3.93 10.29
CA ALA A 269 15.09 -5.13 11.11
C ALA A 269 13.62 -5.33 11.52
N PRO A 270 13.16 -6.54 11.84
CA PRO A 270 11.82 -6.74 12.39
C PRO A 270 11.63 -5.87 13.64
N SER A 271 10.45 -5.27 13.84
CA SER A 271 10.10 -4.73 15.16
C SER A 271 10.02 -5.88 16.16
N THR A 272 10.98 -5.99 17.08
CA THR A 272 10.82 -6.85 18.26
C THR A 272 9.63 -6.32 19.06
N PRO A 273 8.60 -7.12 19.34
CA PRO A 273 7.51 -6.68 20.19
C PRO A 273 8.10 -6.29 21.54
N GLY A 274 7.84 -5.06 21.99
CA GLY A 274 8.20 -4.62 23.32
C GLY A 274 7.54 -5.55 24.32
N THR A 275 8.34 -6.22 25.14
CA THR A 275 7.87 -6.82 26.38
C THR A 275 7.52 -5.67 27.32
N SER A 276 6.28 -5.18 27.23
CA SER A 276 5.66 -4.37 28.28
C SER A 276 4.95 -5.27 29.28
#